data_AF-A0A4Q5YTP8-F1
#
_entry.id   AF-A0A4Q5YTP8-F1
#
_cell.length_a   1.000
_cell.length_b   1.000
_cell.length_c   1.000
_cell.angle_alpha   90.00
_cell.angle_beta   90.00
_cell.angle_gamma   90.00
#
_symmetry.space_group_name_H-M   'P 1'
#
loop_
_entity.id
_entity.type
_entity.pdbx_description
1 polymer ?
#
loop_
_entity_poly.entity_id
_entity_poly.type
_entity_poly.pdbx_seq_one_letter_code
_entity_poly.pdbx_strand_id
1 'polypeptide(L)'
;MSRRFLFGFAFLAMISIGHAQNNKPVPKPLYADPVHDGAADPVIIWNKKAKRWWMFYTARRANILDTTGVKWVHGTRIGVAESKDGSTWTYKDTANINYRPDGDYTFWAPDVIEHKGIYHMYLTYVPGIFSDWKHTRNIVHLTSKDLVSWNYESKLKLVNDKVIDACVFQLPDGSWRMWYNNEMDGKSIWYADSKDLFNWEDKGKAIAARGEGPKVFRWQNTYWMIVDVWKGMEIYQSDDLLNWKKQATRILEQPGKGKDDGAIGGHCDVVVNDNKAYVFYFTHPGRTKVSPASPNSYEAKRSVIQLAELFYENGELICDRDRPTFIELQSK
;
A
#
# COMPACT_ATOMS: atom_id res chain seq x y z
N MET A 1 24.70 74.30 15.77
CA MET A 1 24.11 73.29 14.87
C MET A 1 24.62 71.92 15.26
N SER A 2 23.84 71.12 16.00
CA SER A 2 24.16 69.71 16.26
C SER A 2 23.01 68.85 15.76
N ARG A 3 23.26 68.05 14.72
CA ARG A 3 22.32 67.04 14.22
C ARG A 3 22.69 65.71 14.85
N ARG A 4 21.84 65.20 15.74
CA ARG A 4 21.89 63.82 16.24
C ARG A 4 21.21 62.93 15.20
N PHE A 5 21.93 61.94 14.67
CA PHE A 5 21.35 60.86 13.87
C PHE A 5 20.85 59.76 14.82
N LEU A 6 19.54 59.49 14.79
CA LEU A 6 18.94 58.31 15.41
C LEU A 6 19.08 57.14 14.43
N PHE A 7 19.82 56.09 14.81
CA PHE A 7 19.77 54.80 14.15
C PHE A 7 18.55 54.03 14.67
N GLY A 8 17.54 53.85 13.83
CA GLY A 8 16.41 52.96 14.10
C GLY A 8 16.78 51.52 13.73
N PHE A 9 16.84 50.64 14.72
CA PHE A 9 16.90 49.18 14.49
C PHE A 9 15.51 48.68 14.12
N ALA A 10 15.35 48.22 12.88
CA ALA A 10 14.15 47.51 12.44
C ALA A 10 14.25 46.04 12.88
N PHE A 11 13.44 45.65 13.87
CA PHE A 11 13.23 44.25 14.23
C PHE A 11 12.38 43.59 13.14
N LEU A 12 12.99 42.72 12.32
CA LEU A 12 12.24 41.83 11.45
C LEU A 12 11.66 40.70 12.31
N ALA A 13 10.35 40.75 12.57
CA ALA A 13 9.63 39.64 13.16
C ALA A 13 9.55 38.50 12.13
N MET A 14 10.29 37.41 12.35
CA MET A 14 10.07 36.17 11.63
C MET A 14 8.72 35.60 12.07
N ILE A 15 7.72 35.72 11.20
CA ILE A 15 6.44 35.03 11.38
C ILE A 15 6.70 33.57 11.04
N SER A 16 6.84 32.73 12.07
CA SER A 16 6.76 31.28 11.94
C SER A 16 5.37 30.94 11.41
N ILE A 17 5.26 30.54 10.14
CA ILE A 17 4.03 29.94 9.62
C ILE A 17 3.95 28.55 10.26
N GLY A 18 3.32 28.49 11.44
CA GLY A 18 2.91 27.23 12.04
C GLY A 18 1.96 26.55 11.07
N HIS A 19 2.35 25.39 10.55
CA HIS A 19 1.41 24.55 9.82
C HIS A 19 0.32 24.16 10.81
N ALA A 20 -0.91 24.57 10.53
CA ALA A 20 -2.05 24.21 11.36
C ALA A 20 -2.17 22.68 11.33
N GLN A 21 -1.81 22.04 12.44
CA GLN A 21 -1.99 20.60 12.59
C GLN A 21 -3.48 20.27 12.37
N ASN A 22 -3.77 19.25 11.57
CA ASN A 22 -5.13 18.78 11.40
C ASN A 22 -5.61 18.23 12.75
N ASN A 23 -6.37 19.04 13.50
CA ASN A 23 -6.83 18.74 14.85
C ASN A 23 -8.00 17.76 14.89
N LYS A 24 -8.42 17.22 13.74
CA LYS A 24 -9.48 16.21 13.65
C LYS A 24 -8.87 14.85 13.36
N PRO A 25 -9.27 13.80 14.09
CA PRO A 25 -8.85 12.46 13.75
C PRO A 25 -9.40 12.09 12.36
N VAL A 26 -8.67 11.24 11.66
CA VAL A 26 -9.10 10.72 10.36
C VAL A 26 -10.45 9.97 10.49
N PRO A 27 -11.29 10.00 9.45
CA PRO A 27 -12.52 9.22 9.44
C PRO A 27 -12.23 7.72 9.52
N LYS A 28 -13.19 6.97 10.06
CA LYS A 28 -13.21 5.50 10.05
C LYS A 28 -14.52 5.01 9.41
N PRO A 29 -14.47 4.27 8.28
CA PRO A 29 -13.27 3.96 7.49
C PRO A 29 -12.59 5.22 6.92
N LEU A 30 -11.30 5.10 6.61
CA LEU A 30 -10.55 6.16 5.94
C LEU A 30 -11.08 6.40 4.52
N TYR A 31 -11.35 5.30 3.80
CA TYR A 31 -11.84 5.35 2.44
C TYR A 31 -12.69 4.11 2.10
N ALA A 32 -13.79 4.33 1.37
CA ALA A 32 -14.61 3.29 0.76
C ALA A 32 -14.75 3.61 -0.73
N ASP A 33 -14.55 2.60 -1.57
CA ASP A 33 -14.67 2.74 -3.03
C ASP A 33 -16.14 2.95 -3.42
N PRO A 34 -16.51 4.11 -4.01
CA PRO A 34 -17.90 4.38 -4.37
C PRO A 34 -18.39 3.56 -5.58
N VAL A 35 -17.49 2.92 -6.33
CA VAL A 35 -17.84 2.19 -7.56
C VAL A 35 -18.15 0.73 -7.26
N HIS A 36 -17.23 0.03 -6.60
CA HIS A 36 -17.36 -1.41 -6.36
C HIS A 36 -17.46 -1.80 -4.88
N ASP A 37 -17.24 -0.84 -3.97
CA ASP A 37 -17.25 -1.04 -2.52
C ASP A 37 -16.31 -2.17 -2.06
N GLY A 38 -15.18 -2.28 -2.76
CA GLY A 38 -14.17 -3.30 -2.51
C GLY A 38 -12.76 -2.73 -2.62
N ALA A 39 -12.48 -1.61 -1.94
CA ALA A 39 -11.14 -1.05 -1.89
C ALA A 39 -10.21 -2.00 -1.11
N ALA A 40 -9.12 -2.44 -1.73
CA ALA A 40 -8.14 -3.34 -1.11
C ALA A 40 -6.73 -3.06 -1.63
N ASP A 41 -5.72 -3.58 -0.93
CA ASP A 41 -4.31 -3.57 -1.35
C ASP A 41 -3.83 -2.15 -1.75
N PRO A 42 -3.94 -1.15 -0.84
CA PRO A 42 -3.64 0.24 -1.17
C PRO A 42 -2.15 0.46 -1.38
N VAL A 43 -1.77 1.46 -2.17
CA VAL A 43 -0.45 2.08 -2.19
C VAL A 43 -0.57 3.60 -2.30
N ILE A 44 0.20 4.31 -1.49
CA ILE A 44 0.14 5.76 -1.30
C ILE A 44 1.37 6.42 -1.91
N ILE A 45 1.16 7.33 -2.86
CA ILE A 45 2.25 8.03 -3.55
C ILE A 45 1.93 9.50 -3.78
N TRP A 46 2.97 10.34 -3.71
CA TRP A 46 2.85 11.75 -4.04
C TRP A 46 2.86 11.98 -5.56
N ASN A 47 1.77 12.56 -6.06
CA ASN A 47 1.70 13.05 -7.44
C ASN A 47 2.28 14.47 -7.49
N LYS A 48 3.51 14.60 -8.00
CA LYS A 48 4.25 15.88 -8.08
C LYS A 48 3.53 16.91 -8.96
N LYS A 49 2.90 16.46 -10.05
CA LYS A 49 2.19 17.33 -11.00
C LYS A 49 0.87 17.83 -10.42
N ALA A 50 0.09 16.94 -9.81
CA ALA A 50 -1.19 17.28 -9.20
C ALA A 50 -1.02 18.00 -7.85
N LYS A 51 0.15 17.88 -7.20
CA LYS A 51 0.41 18.33 -5.83
C LYS A 51 -0.63 17.75 -4.86
N ARG A 52 -0.83 16.44 -4.99
CA ARG A 52 -1.78 15.64 -4.21
C ARG A 52 -1.18 14.28 -3.91
N TRP A 53 -1.56 13.74 -2.77
CA TRP A 53 -1.34 12.34 -2.44
C TRP A 53 -2.38 11.49 -3.15
N TRP A 54 -1.92 10.46 -3.84
CA TRP A 54 -2.78 9.51 -4.55
C TRP A 54 -2.69 8.14 -3.89
N MET A 55 -3.84 7.49 -3.77
CA MET A 55 -3.98 6.10 -3.35
C MET A 55 -4.40 5.30 -4.56
N PHE A 56 -3.56 4.34 -4.96
CA PHE A 56 -3.96 3.29 -5.88
C PHE A 56 -4.45 2.10 -5.06
N TYR A 57 -5.51 1.43 -5.51
CA TYR A 57 -6.06 0.27 -4.80
C TYR A 57 -6.65 -0.75 -5.77
N THR A 58 -6.61 -2.03 -5.42
CA THR A 58 -7.40 -3.06 -6.10
C THR A 58 -8.89 -2.74 -5.91
N ALA A 59 -9.62 -2.44 -6.99
CA ALA A 59 -11.06 -2.22 -6.94
C ALA A 59 -11.81 -3.56 -7.05
N ARG A 60 -11.86 -4.32 -5.95
CA ARG A 60 -12.59 -5.59 -5.87
C ARG A 60 -14.06 -5.34 -6.11
N ARG A 61 -14.70 -6.21 -6.90
CA ARG A 61 -16.05 -6.03 -7.41
C ARG A 61 -17.10 -6.56 -6.44
N ALA A 62 -17.15 -6.03 -5.21
CA ALA A 62 -17.97 -6.59 -4.14
C ALA A 62 -19.48 -6.57 -4.46
N ASN A 63 -19.92 -5.58 -5.23
CA ASN A 63 -21.32 -5.35 -5.61
C ASN A 63 -21.81 -6.09 -6.86
N ILE A 64 -21.03 -7.01 -7.45
CA ILE A 64 -21.52 -7.79 -8.60
C ILE A 64 -22.55 -8.83 -8.16
N LEU A 65 -23.55 -9.06 -9.03
CA LEU A 65 -24.60 -10.05 -8.80
C LEU A 65 -24.08 -11.50 -8.90
N ASP A 66 -23.07 -11.75 -9.73
CA ASP A 66 -22.47 -13.08 -9.85
C ASP A 66 -21.66 -13.41 -8.59
N THR A 67 -22.19 -14.31 -7.77
CA THR A 67 -21.57 -14.76 -6.53
C THR A 67 -20.74 -16.03 -6.69
N THR A 68 -20.51 -16.50 -7.92
CA THR A 68 -19.80 -17.74 -8.21
C THR A 68 -18.32 -17.64 -7.80
N GLY A 69 -17.98 -18.38 -6.74
CA GLY A 69 -16.59 -18.51 -6.27
C GLY A 69 -15.92 -17.15 -6.06
N VAL A 70 -14.77 -16.96 -6.70
CA VAL A 70 -13.91 -15.78 -6.48
C VAL A 70 -14.00 -14.73 -7.58
N LYS A 71 -14.99 -14.80 -8.48
CA LYS A 71 -15.11 -13.85 -9.60
C LYS A 71 -15.11 -12.37 -9.18
N TRP A 72 -15.62 -12.07 -7.99
CA TRP A 72 -15.64 -10.70 -7.44
C TRP A 72 -14.24 -10.12 -7.19
N VAL A 73 -13.21 -10.95 -7.00
CA VAL A 73 -11.81 -10.48 -6.95
C VAL A 73 -11.14 -10.49 -8.31
N HIS A 74 -11.71 -11.15 -9.33
CA HIS A 74 -11.21 -11.03 -10.70
C HIS A 74 -11.87 -9.87 -11.44
N GLY A 75 -11.41 -9.54 -12.64
CA GLY A 75 -11.97 -8.45 -13.46
C GLY A 75 -11.75 -7.07 -12.86
N THR A 76 -10.83 -6.97 -11.90
CA THR A 76 -10.57 -5.76 -11.12
C THR A 76 -9.71 -4.80 -11.91
N ARG A 77 -10.01 -3.52 -11.73
CA ARG A 77 -9.16 -2.41 -12.16
C ARG A 77 -8.41 -1.87 -10.95
N ILE A 78 -7.43 -1.00 -11.20
CA ILE A 78 -6.80 -0.23 -10.13
C ILE A 78 -7.54 1.09 -10.00
N GLY A 79 -8.24 1.28 -8.89
CA GLY A 79 -8.89 2.53 -8.53
C GLY A 79 -7.87 3.56 -8.06
N VAL A 80 -8.23 4.84 -8.17
CA VAL A 80 -7.41 5.99 -7.76
C VAL A 80 -8.27 6.90 -6.91
N ALA A 81 -7.80 7.18 -5.70
CA ALA A 81 -8.33 8.25 -4.85
C ALA A 81 -7.24 9.29 -4.60
N GLU A 82 -7.63 10.54 -4.34
CA GLU A 82 -6.68 11.61 -4.03
C GLU A 82 -6.99 12.32 -2.71
N SER A 83 -5.94 12.84 -2.10
CA SER A 83 -5.96 13.61 -0.87
C SER A 83 -4.97 14.76 -0.92
N LYS A 84 -5.23 15.81 -0.14
CA LYS A 84 -4.28 16.91 0.06
C LYS A 84 -3.26 16.57 1.16
N ASP A 85 -3.73 15.91 2.21
CA ASP A 85 -3.08 15.77 3.51
C ASP A 85 -3.09 14.32 4.04
N GLY A 86 -3.67 13.38 3.29
CA GLY A 86 -3.85 11.99 3.69
C GLY A 86 -5.01 11.75 4.66
N SER A 87 -5.71 12.79 5.11
CA SER A 87 -6.81 12.68 6.08
C SER A 87 -8.15 12.37 5.40
N THR A 88 -8.40 13.03 4.27
CA THR A 88 -9.65 12.92 3.50
C THR A 88 -9.35 12.50 2.08
N TRP A 89 -10.00 11.42 1.64
CA TRP A 89 -9.78 10.82 0.33
C TRP A 89 -11.02 10.95 -0.53
N THR A 90 -10.84 11.36 -1.79
CA THR A 90 -11.91 11.47 -2.77
C THR A 90 -11.59 10.60 -3.96
N TYR A 91 -12.57 9.80 -4.41
CA TYR A 91 -12.43 9.01 -5.63
C TYR A 91 -12.11 9.91 -6.82
N LYS A 92 -11.17 9.48 -7.65
CA LYS A 92 -10.75 10.21 -8.85
C LYS A 92 -11.22 9.47 -10.11
N ASP A 93 -10.67 8.29 -10.33
CA ASP A 93 -10.97 7.42 -11.48
C ASP A 93 -10.30 6.05 -11.25
N THR A 94 -10.15 5.25 -12.29
CA THR A 94 -9.25 4.10 -12.39
C THR A 94 -8.00 4.45 -13.19
N ALA A 95 -6.88 3.80 -12.88
CA ALA A 95 -5.64 3.94 -13.63
C ALA A 95 -5.85 3.52 -15.11
N ASN A 96 -5.37 4.35 -16.04
CA ASN A 96 -5.42 4.05 -17.47
C ASN A 96 -4.23 3.17 -17.86
N ILE A 97 -4.37 1.86 -17.66
CA ILE A 97 -3.33 0.86 -17.95
C ILE A 97 -3.49 0.31 -19.37
N ASN A 98 -2.49 0.57 -20.22
CA ASN A 98 -2.41 0.09 -21.60
C ASN A 98 -1.72 -1.27 -21.68
N TYR A 99 -2.29 -2.27 -21.01
CA TYR A 99 -1.86 -3.66 -21.05
C TYR A 99 -3.05 -4.60 -20.87
N ARG A 100 -3.61 -5.09 -21.98
CA ARG A 100 -4.79 -5.96 -22.00
C ARG A 100 -4.65 -6.99 -23.13
N PRO A 101 -3.62 -7.85 -23.09
CA PRO A 101 -3.38 -8.82 -24.16
C PRO A 101 -4.48 -9.88 -24.26
N ASP A 102 -5.22 -10.11 -23.17
CA ASP A 102 -6.34 -11.04 -23.11
C ASP A 102 -7.69 -10.30 -23.18
N GLY A 103 -8.73 -10.98 -23.70
CA GLY A 103 -10.08 -10.39 -23.84
C GLY A 103 -10.70 -9.99 -22.50
N ASP A 104 -10.45 -10.79 -21.46
CA ASP A 104 -10.72 -10.47 -20.06
C ASP A 104 -9.40 -10.42 -19.28
N TYR A 105 -9.32 -9.59 -18.25
CA TYR A 105 -8.11 -9.42 -17.45
C TYR A 105 -8.43 -8.96 -16.03
N THR A 106 -7.44 -9.07 -15.15
CA THR A 106 -7.53 -8.65 -13.74
C THR A 106 -6.22 -7.99 -13.31
N PHE A 107 -6.33 -6.91 -12.54
CA PHE A 107 -5.21 -6.23 -11.89
C PHE A 107 -5.32 -6.26 -10.36
N TRP A 108 -4.26 -6.67 -9.67
CA TRP A 108 -4.18 -6.70 -8.20
C TRP A 108 -2.93 -6.04 -7.65
N ALA A 109 -3.06 -5.49 -6.44
CA ALA A 109 -1.98 -5.12 -5.54
C ALA A 109 -0.87 -4.33 -6.24
N PRO A 110 -1.14 -3.07 -6.65
CA PRO A 110 -0.13 -2.21 -7.23
C PRO A 110 0.91 -1.85 -6.17
N ASP A 111 2.19 -1.87 -6.53
CA ASP A 111 3.24 -1.12 -5.81
C ASP A 111 3.83 -0.09 -6.75
N VAL A 112 3.91 1.16 -6.28
CA VAL A 112 4.26 2.31 -7.10
C VAL A 112 5.40 3.09 -6.44
N ILE A 113 6.43 3.35 -7.23
CA ILE A 113 7.57 4.18 -6.85
C ILE A 113 7.86 5.25 -7.90
N GLU A 114 8.62 6.26 -7.53
CA GLU A 114 9.13 7.26 -8.46
C GLU A 114 10.66 7.22 -8.50
N HIS A 115 11.22 7.25 -9.70
CA HIS A 115 12.65 7.38 -9.90
C HIS A 115 12.95 8.28 -11.10
N LYS A 116 13.73 9.34 -10.88
CA LYS A 116 14.22 10.25 -11.93
C LYS A 116 13.12 10.80 -12.85
N GLY A 117 11.97 11.16 -12.29
CA GLY A 117 10.84 11.75 -13.03
C GLY A 117 9.92 10.73 -13.70
N ILE A 118 10.15 9.43 -13.50
CA ILE A 118 9.32 8.35 -14.02
C ILE A 118 8.70 7.61 -12.83
N TYR A 119 7.40 7.36 -12.91
CA TYR A 119 6.70 6.48 -12.00
C TYR A 119 6.73 5.06 -12.54
N HIS A 120 7.03 4.11 -11.67
CA HIS A 120 7.06 2.68 -11.97
C HIS A 120 5.98 2.00 -11.14
N MET A 121 5.17 1.16 -11.77
CA MET A 121 4.21 0.30 -11.10
C MET A 121 4.56 -1.15 -11.38
N TYR A 122 4.63 -1.95 -10.31
CA TYR A 122 4.71 -3.40 -10.39
C TYR A 122 3.38 -3.96 -9.94
N LEU A 123 2.72 -4.69 -10.85
CA LEU A 123 1.31 -5.01 -10.73
C LEU A 123 1.07 -6.48 -11.01
N THR A 124 0.26 -7.11 -10.19
CA THR A 124 -0.16 -8.49 -10.45
C THR A 124 -1.21 -8.51 -11.56
N TYR A 125 -0.92 -9.27 -12.62
CA TYR A 125 -1.79 -9.48 -13.77
C TYR A 125 -2.30 -10.92 -13.82
N VAL A 126 -3.61 -11.08 -13.99
CA VAL A 126 -4.26 -12.38 -14.24
C VAL A 126 -5.00 -12.32 -15.59
N PRO A 127 -4.80 -13.29 -16.50
CA PRO A 127 -5.34 -13.27 -17.86
C PRO A 127 -6.80 -13.77 -17.89
N GLY A 128 -7.70 -13.12 -17.14
CA GLY A 128 -9.12 -13.43 -17.22
C GLY A 128 -9.90 -13.22 -15.93
N ILE A 129 -11.19 -13.58 -16.02
CA ILE A 129 -12.14 -13.61 -14.91
C ILE A 129 -12.47 -15.06 -14.57
N PHE A 130 -12.08 -15.49 -13.37
CA PHE A 130 -12.19 -16.89 -12.97
C PHE A 130 -13.00 -17.06 -11.69
N SER A 131 -13.63 -18.22 -11.53
CA SER A 131 -14.36 -18.62 -10.32
C SER A 131 -13.49 -19.36 -9.30
N ASP A 132 -12.25 -19.68 -9.63
CA ASP A 132 -11.28 -20.35 -8.75
C ASP A 132 -9.86 -19.80 -8.91
N TRP A 133 -8.92 -20.33 -8.11
CA TRP A 133 -7.53 -19.84 -8.02
C TRP A 133 -6.52 -20.63 -8.88
N LYS A 134 -6.94 -21.44 -9.86
CA LYS A 134 -6.05 -22.37 -10.56
C LYS A 134 -5.34 -21.78 -11.79
N HIS A 135 -5.35 -20.46 -11.96
CA HIS A 135 -4.91 -19.77 -13.18
C HIS A 135 -3.54 -19.11 -13.05
N THR A 136 -2.88 -18.72 -14.13
CA THR A 136 -1.59 -18.01 -14.01
C THR A 136 -1.78 -16.61 -13.46
N ARG A 137 -0.80 -16.09 -12.73
CA ARG A 137 -0.70 -14.69 -12.30
C ARG A 137 0.77 -14.28 -12.26
N ASN A 138 1.07 -13.15 -12.89
CA ASN A 138 2.43 -12.69 -13.09
C ASN A 138 2.54 -11.24 -12.68
N ILE A 139 3.74 -10.81 -12.27
CA ILE A 139 4.02 -9.39 -12.05
C ILE A 139 4.41 -8.74 -13.38
N VAL A 140 3.73 -7.66 -13.73
CA VAL A 140 4.06 -6.80 -14.88
C VAL A 140 4.63 -5.47 -14.41
N HIS A 141 5.56 -4.93 -15.19
CA HIS A 141 6.13 -3.60 -15.00
C HIS A 141 5.44 -2.62 -15.95
N LEU A 142 4.97 -1.52 -15.38
CA LEU A 142 4.35 -0.41 -16.07
C LEU A 142 5.08 0.90 -15.73
N THR A 143 5.11 1.85 -16.66
CA THR A 143 5.65 3.20 -16.41
C THR A 143 4.64 4.30 -16.68
N SER A 144 4.78 5.41 -15.96
CA SER A 144 3.96 6.61 -16.17
C SER A 144 4.76 7.88 -15.91
N LYS A 145 4.38 8.98 -16.57
CA LYS A 145 4.90 10.33 -16.29
C LYS A 145 3.91 11.20 -15.49
N ASP A 146 2.67 10.76 -15.34
CA ASP A 146 1.59 11.56 -14.75
C ASP A 146 0.75 10.81 -13.70
N LEU A 147 1.08 9.54 -13.43
CA LEU A 147 0.35 8.60 -12.57
C LEU A 147 -1.06 8.25 -13.08
N VAL A 148 -1.47 8.75 -14.24
CA VAL A 148 -2.79 8.50 -14.84
C VAL A 148 -2.68 7.43 -15.91
N SER A 149 -1.81 7.67 -16.90
CA SER A 149 -1.64 6.78 -18.05
C SER A 149 -0.39 5.94 -17.87
N TRP A 150 -0.56 4.63 -17.98
CA TRP A 150 0.46 3.62 -17.70
C TRP A 150 0.75 2.81 -18.95
N ASN A 151 2.02 2.83 -19.36
CA ASN A 151 2.51 2.05 -20.49
C ASN A 151 3.09 0.73 -19.99
N TYR A 152 2.84 -0.34 -20.72
CA TYR A 152 3.48 -1.62 -20.48
C TYR A 152 4.96 -1.59 -20.86
N GLU A 153 5.82 -2.09 -19.97
CA GLU A 153 7.24 -2.31 -20.25
C GLU A 153 7.54 -3.80 -20.42
N SER A 154 7.17 -4.61 -19.42
CA SER A 154 7.50 -6.03 -19.44
C SER A 154 6.64 -6.87 -18.49
N LYS A 155 6.61 -8.18 -18.73
CA LYS A 155 6.24 -9.19 -17.75
C LYS A 155 7.54 -9.68 -17.13
N LEU A 156 7.64 -9.65 -15.80
CA LEU A 156 8.87 -10.04 -15.11
C LEU A 156 9.12 -11.55 -15.25
N LYS A 157 10.39 -11.91 -15.41
CA LYS A 157 10.88 -13.30 -15.41
C LYS A 157 11.29 -13.68 -13.99
N LEU A 158 10.30 -13.98 -13.15
CA LEU A 158 10.49 -14.47 -11.79
C LEU A 158 10.50 -16.00 -11.76
N VAL A 159 10.52 -16.58 -10.56
CA VAL A 159 10.63 -18.03 -10.37
C VAL A 159 9.54 -18.86 -11.06
N ASN A 160 8.31 -18.36 -11.20
CA ASN A 160 7.21 -19.03 -11.90
C ASN A 160 6.06 -18.05 -12.26
N ASP A 161 4.93 -18.59 -12.74
CA ASP A 161 3.72 -17.87 -13.15
C ASP A 161 2.57 -17.92 -12.12
N LYS A 162 2.90 -18.13 -10.84
CA LYS A 162 2.03 -18.00 -9.68
C LYS A 162 2.68 -17.12 -8.61
N VAL A 163 2.97 -15.89 -9.01
CA VAL A 163 3.64 -14.87 -8.19
C VAL A 163 2.79 -13.59 -8.16
N ILE A 164 2.70 -12.96 -6.98
CA ILE A 164 1.84 -11.80 -6.74
C ILE A 164 2.52 -10.78 -5.81
N ASP A 165 1.87 -9.63 -5.66
CA ASP A 165 2.09 -8.66 -4.59
C ASP A 165 3.54 -8.19 -4.49
N ALA A 166 3.98 -7.48 -5.53
CA ALA A 166 5.31 -6.87 -5.55
C ALA A 166 5.42 -5.77 -4.48
N CYS A 167 6.61 -5.61 -3.90
CA CYS A 167 7.03 -4.39 -3.21
C CYS A 167 8.46 -4.06 -3.57
N VAL A 168 8.71 -2.86 -4.09
CA VAL A 168 10.01 -2.42 -4.54
C VAL A 168 10.60 -1.38 -3.59
N PHE A 169 11.88 -1.56 -3.26
CA PHE A 169 12.65 -0.66 -2.41
C PHE A 169 14.04 -0.42 -2.99
N GLN A 170 14.57 0.80 -2.81
CA GLN A 170 15.93 1.12 -3.22
C GLN A 170 16.94 0.70 -2.16
N LEU A 171 17.94 -0.08 -2.55
CA LEU A 171 19.03 -0.50 -1.69
C LEU A 171 20.01 0.66 -1.41
N PRO A 172 20.82 0.59 -0.32
CA PRO A 172 21.79 1.63 0.02
C PRO A 172 22.83 1.93 -1.06
N ASP A 173 23.14 0.96 -1.93
CA ASP A 173 24.06 1.12 -3.06
C ASP A 173 23.40 1.78 -4.29
N GLY A 174 22.11 2.13 -4.20
CA GLY A 174 21.33 2.75 -5.25
C GLY A 174 20.66 1.78 -6.22
N SER A 175 20.95 0.47 -6.12
CA SER A 175 20.21 -0.58 -6.83
C SER A 175 18.84 -0.83 -6.20
N TRP A 176 18.08 -1.77 -6.72
CA TRP A 176 16.70 -2.01 -6.36
C TRP A 176 16.47 -3.47 -6.00
N ARG A 177 15.59 -3.68 -5.02
CA ARG A 177 15.10 -5.01 -4.66
C ARG A 177 13.59 -5.00 -4.66
N MET A 178 13.02 -6.07 -5.21
CA MET A 178 11.60 -6.36 -5.16
C MET A 178 11.40 -7.59 -4.28
N TRP A 179 10.47 -7.52 -3.32
CA TRP A 179 9.93 -8.69 -2.64
C TRP A 179 8.57 -9.02 -3.24
N TYR A 180 8.25 -10.31 -3.31
CA TYR A 180 7.00 -10.76 -3.88
C TYR A 180 6.58 -12.10 -3.28
N ASN A 181 5.30 -12.44 -3.37
CA ASN A 181 4.78 -13.71 -2.91
C ASN A 181 4.96 -14.81 -3.97
N ASN A 182 5.49 -15.97 -3.57
CA ASN A 182 5.53 -17.18 -4.39
C ASN A 182 4.48 -18.18 -3.91
N GLU A 183 3.37 -18.29 -4.63
CA GLU A 183 2.28 -19.16 -4.22
C GLU A 183 2.65 -20.66 -4.31
N MET A 184 3.52 -21.04 -5.25
CA MET A 184 3.91 -22.44 -5.43
C MET A 184 4.84 -22.94 -4.32
N ASP A 185 5.53 -22.04 -3.63
CA ASP A 185 6.39 -22.35 -2.49
C ASP A 185 5.67 -22.05 -1.17
N GLY A 186 4.38 -22.42 -1.11
CA GLY A 186 3.59 -22.33 0.12
C GLY A 186 3.27 -20.90 0.57
N LYS A 187 3.26 -19.94 -0.36
CA LYS A 187 3.02 -18.51 -0.09
C LYS A 187 4.18 -17.83 0.67
N SER A 188 5.40 -18.25 0.42
CA SER A 188 6.61 -17.60 0.96
C SER A 188 6.92 -16.28 0.27
N ILE A 189 7.76 -15.47 0.89
CA ILE A 189 8.25 -14.22 0.30
C ILE A 189 9.60 -14.50 -0.36
N TRP A 190 9.67 -14.19 -1.65
CA TRP A 190 10.85 -14.27 -2.50
C TRP A 190 11.33 -12.86 -2.84
N TYR A 191 12.53 -12.75 -3.40
CA TYR A 191 13.03 -11.46 -3.87
C TYR A 191 13.80 -11.55 -5.19
N ALA A 192 13.85 -10.41 -5.88
CA ALA A 192 14.62 -10.20 -7.10
C ALA A 192 15.34 -8.85 -7.02
N ASP A 193 16.51 -8.76 -7.65
CA ASP A 193 17.33 -7.54 -7.67
C ASP A 193 17.36 -6.93 -9.07
N SER A 194 17.46 -5.59 -9.13
CA SER A 194 17.55 -4.83 -10.37
C SER A 194 18.49 -3.64 -10.22
N LYS A 195 19.23 -3.31 -11.27
CA LYS A 195 20.07 -2.10 -11.31
C LYS A 195 19.35 -0.88 -11.87
N ASP A 196 18.26 -1.09 -12.60
CA ASP A 196 17.66 -0.07 -13.46
C ASP A 196 16.13 -0.01 -13.40
N LEU A 197 15.48 -0.87 -12.60
CA LEU A 197 14.03 -1.07 -12.50
C LEU A 197 13.38 -1.83 -13.68
N PHE A 198 14.11 -2.07 -14.77
CA PHE A 198 13.57 -2.77 -15.96
C PHE A 198 13.99 -4.23 -15.98
N ASN A 199 15.23 -4.52 -15.62
CA ASN A 199 15.82 -5.86 -15.68
C ASN A 199 15.93 -6.42 -14.27
N TRP A 200 15.22 -7.53 -14.02
CA TRP A 200 15.16 -8.19 -12.71
C TRP A 200 15.82 -9.56 -12.76
N GLU A 201 16.64 -9.85 -11.76
CA GLU A 201 17.25 -11.15 -11.53
C GLU A 201 16.65 -11.77 -10.27
N ASP A 202 15.99 -12.92 -10.40
CA ASP A 202 15.46 -13.66 -9.25
C ASP A 202 16.59 -14.16 -8.34
N LYS A 203 16.40 -14.01 -7.02
CA LYS A 203 17.43 -14.36 -6.02
C LYS A 203 16.97 -15.42 -5.01
N GLY A 204 15.76 -15.96 -5.18
CA GLY A 204 15.24 -17.00 -4.30
C GLY A 204 14.41 -16.49 -3.12
N LYS A 205 14.27 -17.36 -2.13
CA LYS A 205 13.43 -17.15 -0.94
C LYS A 205 14.08 -16.14 0.02
N ALA A 206 13.34 -15.09 0.38
CA ALA A 206 13.73 -14.14 1.43
C ALA A 206 13.25 -14.62 2.81
N ILE A 207 11.97 -14.98 2.91
CA ILE A 207 11.33 -15.37 4.18
C ILE A 207 10.37 -16.54 3.92
N ALA A 208 10.49 -17.60 4.72
CA ALA A 208 9.58 -18.75 4.71
C ALA A 208 8.23 -18.46 5.43
N ALA A 209 7.68 -17.27 5.24
CA ALA A 209 6.34 -16.91 5.73
C ALA A 209 5.28 -17.71 4.96
N ARG A 210 4.06 -17.74 5.49
CA ARG A 210 2.87 -18.15 4.72
C ARG A 210 1.93 -16.96 4.69
N GLY A 211 2.09 -16.10 3.68
CA GLY A 211 1.41 -14.83 3.59
C GLY A 211 1.47 -14.19 2.20
N GLU A 212 1.08 -12.94 2.11
CA GLU A 212 1.09 -12.12 0.89
C GLU A 212 1.33 -10.64 1.26
N GLY A 213 1.33 -9.75 0.26
CA GLY A 213 1.52 -8.31 0.47
C GLY A 213 2.74 -7.91 1.29
N PRO A 214 3.98 -8.31 0.89
CA PRO A 214 5.17 -7.77 1.53
C PRO A 214 5.17 -6.24 1.38
N LYS A 215 5.44 -5.50 2.46
CA LYS A 215 5.72 -4.06 2.39
C LYS A 215 7.01 -3.73 3.11
N VAL A 216 7.99 -3.23 2.38
CA VAL A 216 9.29 -2.81 2.92
C VAL A 216 9.38 -1.29 3.05
N PHE A 217 9.87 -0.82 4.20
CA PHE A 217 10.12 0.60 4.46
C PHE A 217 11.24 0.79 5.48
N ARG A 218 11.80 2.00 5.55
CA ARG A 218 12.82 2.38 6.54
C ARG A 218 12.24 3.35 7.56
N TRP A 219 12.35 3.02 8.84
CA TRP A 219 11.91 3.89 9.94
C TRP A 219 12.65 3.54 11.23
N GLN A 220 12.89 4.51 12.12
CA GLN A 220 13.66 4.31 13.36
C GLN A 220 15.04 3.68 13.13
N ASN A 221 15.76 4.16 12.12
CA ASN A 221 17.11 3.73 11.74
C ASN A 221 17.27 2.24 11.36
N THR A 222 16.18 1.53 11.06
CA THR A 222 16.20 0.13 10.62
C THR A 222 15.24 -0.09 9.45
N TYR A 223 15.29 -1.27 8.83
CA TYR A 223 14.36 -1.67 7.78
C TYR A 223 13.30 -2.61 8.35
N TRP A 224 12.08 -2.41 7.88
CA TRP A 224 10.92 -3.19 8.28
C TRP A 224 10.32 -3.86 7.06
N MET A 225 9.80 -5.07 7.24
CA MET A 225 8.89 -5.72 6.31
C MET A 225 7.63 -6.12 7.04
N ILE A 226 6.47 -5.79 6.47
CA ILE A 226 5.16 -6.27 6.90
C ILE A 226 4.68 -7.32 5.90
N VAL A 227 4.09 -8.42 6.39
CA VAL A 227 3.49 -9.46 5.56
C VAL A 227 2.10 -9.79 6.09
N ASP A 228 1.07 -9.75 5.24
CA ASP A 228 -0.27 -10.23 5.56
C ASP A 228 -0.27 -11.75 5.62
N VAL A 229 -0.61 -12.33 6.77
CA VAL A 229 -0.67 -13.80 6.95
C VAL A 229 -2.09 -14.31 7.18
N TRP A 230 -3.10 -13.51 6.78
CA TRP A 230 -4.54 -13.75 6.98
C TRP A 230 -4.93 -13.99 8.44
N LYS A 231 -4.12 -13.46 9.37
CA LYS A 231 -4.30 -13.53 10.83
C LYS A 231 -3.78 -12.24 11.49
N GLY A 232 -3.98 -11.11 10.82
CA GLY A 232 -3.18 -9.91 11.03
C GLY A 232 -1.86 -9.99 10.27
N MET A 233 -0.92 -9.12 10.62
CA MET A 233 0.32 -8.93 9.87
C MET A 233 1.54 -9.28 10.71
N GLU A 234 2.44 -10.06 10.11
CA GLU A 234 3.76 -10.36 10.67
C GLU A 234 4.73 -9.24 10.34
N ILE A 235 5.58 -8.91 11.31
CA ILE A 235 6.59 -7.86 11.21
C ILE A 235 7.97 -8.51 11.21
N TYR A 236 8.84 -8.02 10.36
CA TYR A 236 10.24 -8.42 10.29
C TYR A 236 11.13 -7.18 10.29
N GLN A 237 12.26 -7.28 10.97
CA GLN A 237 13.29 -6.26 11.04
C GLN A 237 14.54 -6.72 10.29
N SER A 238 15.23 -5.80 9.64
CA SER A 238 16.51 -6.07 8.98
C SER A 238 17.44 -4.86 9.05
N ASP A 239 18.74 -5.13 9.12
CA ASP A 239 19.79 -4.10 9.01
C ASP A 239 20.39 -4.03 7.60
N ASP A 240 20.20 -5.06 6.77
CA ASP A 240 20.87 -5.25 5.48
C ASP A 240 19.92 -5.54 4.31
N LEU A 241 18.60 -5.52 4.54
CA LEU A 241 17.53 -5.85 3.58
C LEU A 241 17.62 -7.27 3.01
N LEU A 242 18.41 -8.16 3.62
CA LEU A 242 18.63 -9.53 3.19
C LEU A 242 18.26 -10.52 4.29
N ASN A 243 18.74 -10.27 5.50
CA ASN A 243 18.49 -11.08 6.68
C ASN A 243 17.36 -10.45 7.51
N TRP A 244 16.29 -11.21 7.73
CA TRP A 244 15.07 -10.72 8.36
C TRP A 244 14.83 -11.43 9.69
N LYS A 245 14.80 -10.66 10.78
CA LYS A 245 14.42 -11.12 12.11
C LYS A 245 12.94 -10.90 12.32
N LYS A 246 12.19 -11.98 12.52
CA LYS A 246 10.76 -11.93 12.80
C LYS A 246 10.48 -11.38 14.21
N GLN A 247 9.53 -10.45 14.31
CA GLN A 247 8.95 -10.00 15.57
C GLN A 247 8.02 -11.07 16.15
N ALA A 248 7.94 -11.18 17.48
CA ALA A 248 7.11 -12.20 18.13
C ALA A 248 5.60 -11.95 17.95
N THR A 249 5.21 -10.67 17.99
CA THR A 249 3.82 -10.22 17.93
C THR A 249 3.41 -9.84 16.50
N ARG A 250 2.11 -9.94 16.22
CA ARG A 250 1.48 -9.40 15.01
C ARG A 250 0.79 -8.09 15.31
N ILE A 251 0.69 -7.24 14.30
CA ILE A 251 -0.22 -6.10 14.30
C ILE A 251 -1.53 -6.45 13.58
N LEU A 252 -2.60 -5.70 13.86
CA LEU A 252 -3.89 -5.81 13.17
C LEU A 252 -4.54 -7.21 13.19
N GLU A 253 -4.19 -8.05 14.17
CA GLU A 253 -4.80 -9.37 14.41
C GLU A 253 -6.11 -9.28 15.20
N GLN A 254 -6.16 -8.42 16.23
CA GLN A 254 -7.30 -8.29 17.13
C GLN A 254 -8.29 -7.25 16.63
N PRO A 255 -9.60 -7.53 16.56
CA PRO A 255 -10.58 -6.63 15.97
C PRO A 255 -10.56 -5.24 16.63
N GLY A 256 -10.71 -4.18 15.84
CA GLY A 256 -10.91 -2.82 16.34
C GLY A 256 -12.37 -2.56 16.73
N LYS A 257 -12.59 -1.39 17.34
CA LYS A 257 -13.91 -0.87 17.74
C LYS A 257 -14.46 0.17 16.75
N GLY A 258 -13.61 0.67 15.85
CA GLY A 258 -14.00 1.61 14.80
C GLY A 258 -15.02 1.02 13.84
N LYS A 259 -15.85 1.88 13.25
CA LYS A 259 -16.77 1.47 12.17
C LYS A 259 -15.98 0.75 11.07
N ASP A 260 -16.48 -0.40 10.66
CA ASP A 260 -15.91 -1.24 9.61
C ASP A 260 -14.48 -1.78 9.89
N ASP A 261 -13.99 -1.71 11.14
CA ASP A 261 -12.65 -2.15 11.55
C ASP A 261 -12.68 -3.38 12.50
N GLY A 262 -13.83 -4.05 12.57
CA GLY A 262 -14.06 -5.23 13.44
C GLY A 262 -13.51 -6.56 12.88
N ALA A 263 -12.80 -6.53 11.75
CA ALA A 263 -12.15 -7.69 11.15
C ALA A 263 -10.62 -7.57 11.25
N ILE A 264 -9.91 -8.64 10.92
CA ILE A 264 -8.45 -8.59 10.77
C ILE A 264 -8.06 -7.58 9.68
N GLY A 265 -6.94 -6.89 9.87
CA GLY A 265 -6.36 -6.09 8.79
C GLY A 265 -5.67 -6.99 7.76
N GLY A 266 -5.81 -6.66 6.48
CA GLY A 266 -5.13 -7.31 5.36
C GLY A 266 -4.22 -6.35 4.61
N HIS A 267 -3.48 -6.86 3.61
CA HIS A 267 -2.46 -6.18 2.77
C HIS A 267 -2.39 -4.65 2.94
N CYS A 268 -1.24 -4.15 3.38
CA CYS A 268 -1.04 -2.74 3.68
C CYS A 268 -0.04 -2.03 2.79
N ASP A 269 -0.10 -0.69 2.83
CA ASP A 269 1.02 0.19 2.57
C ASP A 269 1.43 0.95 3.83
N VAL A 270 2.67 1.44 3.86
CA VAL A 270 3.21 2.24 4.96
C VAL A 270 3.81 3.53 4.44
N VAL A 271 3.36 4.65 4.99
CA VAL A 271 3.95 5.97 4.72
C VAL A 271 4.68 6.47 5.95
N VAL A 272 5.98 6.71 5.79
CA VAL A 272 6.78 7.45 6.77
C VAL A 272 6.71 8.95 6.42
N ASN A 273 6.25 9.75 7.37
CA ASN A 273 6.02 11.19 7.23
C ASN A 273 6.38 11.90 8.54
N ASP A 274 7.26 12.90 8.49
CA ASP A 274 7.71 13.67 9.67
C ASP A 274 8.07 12.81 10.89
N ASN A 275 8.92 11.80 10.66
CA ASN A 275 9.37 10.84 11.67
C ASN A 275 8.27 9.95 12.30
N LYS A 276 7.05 9.98 11.76
CA LYS A 276 5.98 9.03 12.10
C LYS A 276 5.79 8.02 10.97
N ALA A 277 5.26 6.85 11.31
CA ALA A 277 4.88 5.83 10.34
C ALA A 277 3.38 5.56 10.44
N TYR A 278 2.72 5.48 9.28
CA TYR A 278 1.29 5.27 9.16
C TYR A 278 1.03 4.03 8.31
N VAL A 279 0.21 3.11 8.82
CA VAL A 279 -0.20 1.90 8.09
C VAL A 279 -1.59 2.09 7.50
N PHE A 280 -1.67 2.02 6.17
CA PHE A 280 -2.91 2.01 5.40
C PHE A 280 -3.22 0.55 5.08
N TYR A 281 -4.35 0.04 5.53
CA TYR A 281 -4.69 -1.39 5.40
C TYR A 281 -6.16 -1.53 5.05
N PHE A 282 -6.53 -2.65 4.42
CA PHE A 282 -7.95 -2.93 4.18
C PHE A 282 -8.51 -3.87 5.23
N THR A 283 -9.82 -3.80 5.44
CA THR A 283 -10.60 -4.78 6.20
C THR A 283 -11.74 -5.30 5.33
N HIS A 284 -12.22 -6.50 5.65
CA HIS A 284 -13.53 -6.98 5.18
C HIS A 284 -14.54 -6.86 6.32
N PRO A 285 -15.37 -5.81 6.38
CA PRO A 285 -16.19 -5.53 7.56
C PRO A 285 -17.16 -6.65 7.91
N GLY A 286 -17.70 -7.36 6.91
CA GLY A 286 -18.58 -8.51 7.14
C GLY A 286 -17.87 -9.78 7.59
N ARG A 287 -16.54 -9.82 7.68
CA ARG A 287 -15.77 -11.03 8.09
C ARG A 287 -15.33 -11.00 9.55
N THR A 288 -16.15 -10.41 10.42
CA THR A 288 -15.86 -10.42 11.87
C THR A 288 -15.88 -11.85 12.42
N LYS A 289 -15.13 -12.10 13.51
CA LYS A 289 -15.14 -13.41 14.18
C LYS A 289 -16.45 -13.70 14.93
N VAL A 290 -17.13 -12.65 15.41
CA VAL A 290 -18.31 -12.78 16.29
C VAL A 290 -19.59 -13.03 15.49
N SER A 291 -19.77 -12.30 14.39
CA SER A 291 -20.94 -12.42 13.52
C SER A 291 -20.50 -12.24 12.07
N PRO A 292 -19.95 -13.29 11.44
CA PRO A 292 -19.57 -13.24 10.04
C PRO A 292 -20.81 -13.23 9.15
N ALA A 293 -20.80 -12.39 8.12
CA ALA A 293 -21.77 -12.46 7.02
C ALA A 293 -21.63 -13.78 6.25
N SER A 294 -22.69 -14.13 5.52
CA SER A 294 -22.70 -15.35 4.71
C SER A 294 -21.55 -15.34 3.70
N PRO A 295 -20.85 -16.48 3.49
CA PRO A 295 -19.81 -16.58 2.48
C PRO A 295 -20.32 -16.13 1.11
N ASN A 296 -19.48 -15.36 0.39
CA ASN A 296 -19.81 -14.79 -0.92
C ASN A 296 -20.99 -13.79 -0.96
N SER A 297 -21.56 -13.38 0.18
CA SER A 297 -22.48 -12.25 0.22
C SER A 297 -21.74 -10.94 -0.10
N TYR A 298 -22.50 -9.90 -0.44
CA TYR A 298 -21.95 -8.56 -0.63
C TYR A 298 -21.20 -8.08 0.63
N GLU A 299 -21.77 -8.27 1.82
CA GLU A 299 -21.18 -7.87 3.09
C GLU A 299 -19.86 -8.60 3.38
N ALA A 300 -19.76 -9.88 3.02
CA ALA A 300 -18.53 -10.65 3.16
C ALA A 300 -17.45 -10.27 2.13
N LYS A 301 -17.84 -9.70 0.98
CA LYS A 301 -16.92 -9.26 -0.09
C LYS A 301 -16.46 -7.83 0.10
N ARG A 302 -17.33 -6.97 0.62
CA ARG A 302 -17.09 -5.55 0.85
C ARG A 302 -15.76 -5.33 1.55
N SER A 303 -15.00 -4.35 1.11
CA SER A 303 -13.77 -3.93 1.78
C SER A 303 -13.58 -2.42 1.75
N VAL A 304 -12.95 -1.93 2.81
CA VAL A 304 -12.66 -0.51 3.04
C VAL A 304 -11.22 -0.34 3.47
N ILE A 305 -10.66 0.83 3.23
CA ILE A 305 -9.34 1.20 3.72
C ILE A 305 -9.48 1.87 5.09
N GLN A 306 -8.62 1.46 6.01
CA GLN A 306 -8.43 1.98 7.36
C GLN A 306 -7.02 2.57 7.48
N LEU A 307 -6.81 3.34 8.54
CA LEU A 307 -5.53 3.97 8.86
C LEU A 307 -5.24 3.87 10.35
N ALA A 308 -3.99 3.55 10.68
CA ALA A 308 -3.47 3.62 12.04
C ALA A 308 -2.03 4.17 12.06
N GLU A 309 -1.64 4.76 13.18
CA GLU A 309 -0.24 5.11 13.45
C GLU A 309 0.51 3.88 13.97
N LEU A 310 1.71 3.65 13.44
CA LEU A 310 2.65 2.66 13.96
C LEU A 310 3.52 3.33 15.03
N PHE A 311 3.74 2.64 16.15
CA PHE A 311 4.65 3.07 17.20
C PHE A 311 5.82 2.09 17.29
N TYR A 312 6.98 2.59 17.69
CA TYR A 312 8.17 1.78 17.94
C TYR A 312 8.45 1.78 19.43
N GLU A 313 8.31 0.63 20.07
CA GLU A 313 8.44 0.47 21.51
C GLU A 313 9.27 -0.78 21.81
N ASN A 314 10.33 -0.64 22.61
CA ASN A 314 11.18 -1.75 23.06
C ASN A 314 11.71 -2.68 21.94
N GLY A 315 11.98 -2.12 20.75
CA GLY A 315 12.49 -2.90 19.62
C GLY A 315 11.41 -3.52 18.73
N GLU A 316 10.12 -3.29 19.02
CA GLU A 316 9.00 -3.83 18.25
C GLU A 316 8.15 -2.70 17.62
N LEU A 317 7.55 -3.00 16.46
CA LEU A 317 6.47 -2.19 15.92
C LEU A 317 5.14 -2.64 16.53
N ILE A 318 4.41 -1.68 17.10
CA ILE A 318 3.07 -1.90 17.63
C ILE A 318 2.06 -1.02 16.89
N CYS A 319 0.79 -1.43 16.93
CA CYS A 319 -0.31 -0.73 16.30
C CYS A 319 -1.56 -0.80 17.18
N ASP A 320 -1.83 0.28 17.92
CA ASP A 320 -3.14 0.48 18.53
C ASP A 320 -4.07 1.11 17.50
N ARG A 321 -4.79 0.26 16.75
CA ARG A 321 -5.70 0.76 15.72
C ARG A 321 -6.88 1.53 16.30
N ASP A 322 -7.23 1.41 17.57
CA ASP A 322 -8.35 2.14 18.18
C ASP A 322 -7.98 3.55 18.61
N ARG A 323 -6.68 3.84 18.72
CA ARG A 323 -6.18 5.19 18.99
C ARG A 323 -6.60 6.17 17.88
N PRO A 324 -7.13 7.36 18.22
CA PRO A 324 -7.38 8.40 17.23
C PRO A 324 -6.10 8.74 16.47
N THR A 325 -6.16 8.61 15.14
CA THR A 325 -5.02 8.87 14.26
C THR A 325 -5.17 10.26 13.63
N PHE A 326 -4.10 11.04 13.69
CA PHE A 326 -4.01 12.36 13.07
C PHE A 326 -2.88 12.34 12.05
N ILE A 327 -3.14 12.84 10.85
CA ILE A 327 -2.20 12.82 9.75
C ILE A 327 -2.24 14.13 8.97
N GLU A 328 -1.06 14.59 8.59
CA GLU A 328 -0.83 15.70 7.66
C GLU A 328 0.38 15.29 6.80
N LEU A 329 0.09 14.63 5.68
CA LEU A 329 1.13 14.16 4.77
C LEU A 329 1.77 15.33 4.02
N GLN A 330 3.08 15.50 4.17
CA GLN A 330 3.82 16.60 3.57
C GLN A 330 3.98 16.41 2.06
N SER A 331 4.12 17.51 1.32
CA SER A 331 4.52 17.43 -0.09
C SER A 331 5.93 16.81 -0.21
N LYS A 332 6.16 16.00 -1.26
CA LYS A 332 7.47 15.37 -1.54
C LYS A 332 8.14 15.89 -2.81
#